data_AF-A0A193LED3-F1
#
_entry.id   AF-A0A193LED3-F1
#
_cell.length_a   1.000
_cell.length_b   1.000
_cell.length_c   1.000
_cell.angle_alpha   90.00
_cell.angle_beta   90.00
_cell.angle_gamma   90.00
#
_symmetry.space_group_name_H-M   'P 1'
#
loop_
_entity.id
_entity.type
_entity.pdbx_description
1 polymer ?
#
loop_
_entity_poly.entity_id
_entity_poly.type
_entity_poly.pdbx_seq_one_letter_code
_entity_poly.pdbx_strand_id
1 'polypeptide(L)'
;MAVAYLTVHNNTGQDIRIESVHSKLFANAEIHETVMQDGHARMRAMENIEIRAGETLELEPGGVHLMLMQPHEPVTAGTVDTLTFNLSQHDAVIAPVEFFARNAPPPMHEDIH
;
A
#
# COMPACT_ATOMS: atom_id res chain seq x y z
N MET A 1 -4.04 -13.77 -4.67
CA MET A 1 -3.19 -12.69 -4.15
C MET A 1 -3.25 -11.50 -5.08
N ALA A 2 -3.21 -10.29 -4.52
CA ALA A 2 -3.17 -9.02 -5.23
C ALA A 2 -2.06 -8.14 -4.64
N VAL A 3 -1.66 -7.12 -5.39
CA VAL A 3 -0.76 -6.07 -4.93
C VAL A 3 -1.52 -4.75 -5.03
N ALA A 4 -1.43 -3.93 -3.99
CA ALA A 4 -2.00 -2.59 -3.98
C ALA A 4 -0.88 -1.54 -3.89
N TYR A 5 -1.08 -0.47 -4.66
CA TYR A 5 -0.22 0.70 -4.74
C TYR A 5 -1.05 1.91 -4.32
N LEU A 6 -0.48 2.76 -3.48
CA LEU A 6 -1.15 3.91 -2.89
C LEU A 6 -0.12 4.89 -2.34
N THR A 7 -0.53 6.15 -2.18
CA THR A 7 0.31 7.18 -1.58
C THR A 7 -0.27 7.58 -0.23
N VAL A 8 0.57 7.54 0.81
CA VAL A 8 0.21 7.96 2.17
C VAL A 8 0.92 9.26 2.48
N HIS A 9 0.15 10.33 2.71
CA HIS A 9 0.70 11.62 3.14
C HIS A 9 0.55 11.78 4.65
N ASN A 10 1.67 11.91 5.36
CA ASN A 10 1.64 12.28 6.77
C ASN A 10 1.51 13.81 6.91
N ASN A 11 0.27 14.29 6.89
CA ASN A 11 -0.04 15.71 7.07
C ASN A 11 -0.04 16.17 8.54
N THR A 12 0.53 15.37 9.45
CA THR A 12 0.62 15.71 10.87
C THR A 12 1.97 16.35 11.19
N GLY A 13 2.07 16.99 12.35
CA GLY A 13 3.32 17.52 12.88
C GLY A 13 4.17 16.49 13.63
N GLN A 14 3.87 15.19 13.52
CA GLN A 14 4.52 14.13 14.27
C GLN A 14 4.86 12.93 13.37
N ASP A 15 5.87 12.17 13.75
CA ASP A 15 6.24 10.95 13.04
C ASP A 15 5.17 9.87 13.26
N ILE A 16 4.66 9.30 12.16
CA ILE A 16 3.66 8.25 12.17
C ILE A 16 4.33 6.92 11.89
N ARG A 17 3.99 5.88 12.65
CA ARG A 17 4.44 4.52 12.39
C ARG A 17 3.25 3.60 12.18
N ILE A 18 3.16 3.05 10.97
CA ILE A 18 2.17 2.03 10.58
C ILE A 18 2.68 0.67 11.05
N GLU A 19 1.93 0.02 11.93
CA GLU A 19 2.28 -1.29 12.51
C GLU A 19 1.66 -2.44 11.73
N SER A 20 0.46 -2.25 11.19
CA SER A 20 -0.18 -3.26 10.36
C SER A 20 -1.22 -2.64 9.45
N VAL A 21 -1.56 -3.39 8.41
CA VAL A 21 -2.67 -3.07 7.51
C VAL A 21 -3.65 -4.21 7.57
N HIS A 22 -4.94 -3.89 7.60
CA HIS A 22 -6.02 -4.87 7.50
C HIS A 22 -6.85 -4.55 6.27
N SER A 23 -7.31 -5.59 5.60
CA SER A 23 -8.22 -5.49 4.48
C SER A 23 -9.57 -6.08 4.89
N LYS A 24 -10.65 -5.55 4.31
CA LYS A 24 -11.98 -6.13 4.47
C LYS A 24 -12.21 -7.28 3.49
N LEU A 25 -11.59 -7.23 2.31
CA LEU A 25 -11.74 -8.25 1.26
C LEU A 25 -10.72 -9.39 1.34
N PHE A 26 -9.61 -9.21 2.07
CA PHE A 26 -8.52 -10.18 2.15
C PHE A 26 -8.25 -10.59 3.60
N ALA A 27 -7.96 -11.88 3.82
CA ALA A 27 -7.70 -12.39 5.16
C ALA A 27 -6.37 -11.88 5.74
N ASN A 28 -5.39 -11.57 4.87
CA ASN A 28 -4.07 -11.08 5.28
C ASN A 28 -3.62 -9.93 4.37
N ALA A 29 -3.01 -8.91 4.98
CA ALA A 29 -2.39 -7.79 4.30
C ALA A 29 -1.02 -7.52 4.91
N GLU A 30 0.02 -7.51 4.07
CA GLU A 30 1.42 -7.39 4.51
C GLU A 30 2.12 -6.31 3.70
N ILE A 31 2.94 -5.49 4.36
CA ILE A 31 3.78 -4.48 3.68
C ILE A 31 5.08 -5.15 3.26
N HIS A 32 5.42 -5.06 1.97
CA HIS A 32 6.62 -5.64 1.40
C HIS A 32 7.43 -4.56 0.71
N GLU A 33 8.75 -4.66 0.76
CA GLU A 33 9.68 -3.80 0.04
C GLU A 33 10.42 -4.63 -1.01
N THR A 34 10.54 -4.10 -2.22
CA THR A 34 11.42 -4.68 -3.23
C THR A 34 12.81 -4.08 -3.08
N VAL A 35 13.79 -4.93 -2.79
CA VAL A 35 15.20 -4.54 -2.69
C VAL A 35 16.02 -5.23 -3.77
N MET A 36 16.93 -4.49 -4.39
CA MET A 36 17.91 -5.05 -5.32
C MET A 36 19.10 -5.59 -4.54
N GLN A 37 19.27 -6.90 -4.51
CA GLN A 37 20.40 -7.56 -3.86
C GLN A 37 21.13 -8.44 -4.85
N ASP A 38 22.43 -8.18 -5.04
CA ASP A 38 23.31 -8.91 -5.96
C ASP A 38 22.80 -8.95 -7.41
N GLY A 39 22.17 -7.86 -7.87
CA GLY A 39 21.57 -7.77 -9.20
C GLY A 39 20.22 -8.48 -9.36
N HIS A 40 19.66 -9.02 -8.26
CA HIS A 40 18.35 -9.68 -8.25
C HIS A 40 17.36 -8.91 -7.38
N ALA A 41 16.14 -8.70 -7.89
CA ALA A 41 15.04 -8.16 -7.10
C ALA A 41 14.57 -9.20 -6.07
N ARG A 42 14.50 -8.79 -4.80
CA ARG A 42 13.96 -9.60 -3.69
C ARG A 42 12.88 -8.81 -2.98
N MET A 43 11.78 -9.49 -2.64
CA MET A 43 10.74 -8.92 -1.79
C MET A 43 11.07 -9.23 -0.32
N ARG A 44 10.97 -8.23 0.54
CA ARG A 44 11.19 -8.34 1.98
C ARG A 44 9.95 -7.83 2.71
N ALA A 45 9.33 -8.67 3.53
CA ALA A 45 8.25 -8.24 4.41
C ALA A 45 8.78 -7.23 5.45
N MET A 46 8.01 -6.19 5.70
CA MET A 46 8.27 -5.17 6.69
C MET A 46 7.28 -5.31 7.84
N GLU A 47 7.78 -5.33 9.07
CA GLU A 47 6.93 -5.41 10.27
C GLU A 47 6.23 -4.09 10.55
N ASN A 48 6.84 -2.97 10.18
CA ASN A 48 6.27 -1.63 10.31
C ASN A 48 6.95 -0.69 9.31
N ILE A 49 6.33 0.47 9.10
CA ILE A 49 6.90 1.56 8.32
C ILE A 49 6.67 2.91 9.01
N GLU A 50 7.72 3.71 9.10
CA GLU A 50 7.68 5.06 9.66
C GLU A 50 7.57 6.09 8.52
N ILE A 51 6.70 7.07 8.71
CA ILE A 51 6.50 8.21 7.82
C ILE A 51 6.73 9.45 8.68
N ARG A 52 7.81 10.20 8.43
CA ARG A 52 8.14 11.37 9.26
C ARG A 52 7.08 12.46 9.10
N ALA A 53 7.04 13.38 10.05
CA ALA A 53 6.13 14.52 10.00
C ALA A 53 6.25 15.28 8.66
N GLY A 54 5.14 15.46 7.95
CA GLY A 54 5.10 16.14 6.65
C GLY A 54 5.63 15.33 5.46
N GLU A 55 6.11 14.09 5.67
CA GLU A 55 6.60 13.24 4.60
C GLU A 55 5.49 12.42 3.94
N THR A 56 5.83 11.89 2.77
CA THR A 56 4.95 11.03 1.97
C THR A 56 5.61 9.68 1.78
N LEU A 57 4.83 8.63 2.02
CA LEU A 57 5.20 7.26 1.69
C LEU A 57 4.49 6.85 0.40
N GLU A 58 5.26 6.48 -0.61
CA GLU A 58 4.74 5.97 -1.88
C GLU A 58 4.86 4.44 -1.90
N LEU A 59 3.73 3.78 -2.10
CA LEU A 59 3.69 2.35 -2.38
C LEU A 59 3.59 2.17 -3.89
N GLU A 60 4.68 1.76 -4.53
CA GLU A 60 4.86 1.74 -5.97
C GLU A 60 5.53 0.45 -6.48
N PRO A 61 5.38 0.13 -7.78
CA PRO A 61 6.04 -1.02 -8.38
C PRO A 61 7.57 -0.91 -8.27
N GLY A 62 8.23 -1.92 -7.70
CA GLY A 62 9.68 -1.94 -7.54
C GLY A 62 10.20 -1.23 -6.29
N GLY A 63 9.30 -0.66 -5.48
CA GLY A 63 9.60 -0.13 -4.15
C GLY A 63 8.78 -0.85 -3.07
N VAL A 64 8.24 -0.08 -2.13
CA VAL A 64 7.31 -0.56 -1.11
C VAL A 64 5.95 -0.84 -1.74
N HIS A 65 5.28 -1.92 -1.36
CA HIS A 65 3.97 -2.28 -1.88
C HIS A 65 3.20 -3.13 -0.87
N LEU A 66 1.86 -3.10 -0.96
CA LEU A 66 1.00 -3.87 -0.08
C LEU A 66 0.62 -5.19 -0.74
N MET A 67 1.00 -6.31 -0.14
CA MET A 67 0.62 -7.63 -0.59
C MET A 67 -0.68 -8.07 0.12
N LEU A 68 -1.70 -8.37 -0.67
CA LEU A 68 -3.03 -8.77 -0.21
C LEU A 68 -3.27 -10.24 -0.53
N MET A 69 -3.48 -11.03 0.52
CA MET A 69 -3.45 -12.49 0.48
C MET A 69 -4.78 -13.08 0.92
N GLN A 70 -5.13 -14.24 0.32
CA GLN A 70 -6.36 -14.97 0.63
C GLN A 70 -7.63 -14.09 0.53
N PRO A 71 -8.01 -13.68 -0.70
CA PRO A 71 -9.25 -12.94 -0.89
C PRO A 71 -10.45 -13.79 -0.46
N HIS A 72 -11.38 -13.18 0.28
CA HIS A 72 -12.63 -13.80 0.69
C HIS A 72 -13.60 -13.97 -0.49
N GLU A 73 -13.53 -13.06 -1.47
CA GLU A 73 -14.36 -13.04 -2.67
C GLU A 73 -13.50 -12.78 -3.92
N PRO A 74 -13.96 -13.15 -5.13
CA PRO A 74 -13.26 -12.80 -6.36
C PRO A 74 -13.09 -11.29 -6.50
N VAL A 75 -11.85 -10.81 -6.57
CA VAL A 75 -11.53 -9.40 -6.78
C VAL A 75 -11.43 -9.12 -8.28
N THR A 76 -12.27 -8.22 -8.78
CA THR A 76 -12.30 -7.78 -10.18
C THR A 76 -11.92 -6.31 -10.29
N ALA A 77 -11.73 -5.81 -11.53
CA ALA A 77 -11.55 -4.38 -11.75
C ALA A 77 -12.78 -3.60 -11.26
N GLY A 78 -12.55 -2.46 -10.61
CA GLY A 78 -13.60 -1.64 -10.01
C GLY A 78 -14.09 -2.14 -8.65
N THR A 79 -13.52 -3.24 -8.13
CA THR A 79 -13.79 -3.66 -6.76
C THR A 79 -13.15 -2.66 -5.80
N VAL A 80 -13.93 -2.16 -4.84
CA VAL A 80 -13.43 -1.29 -3.77
C VAL A 80 -13.23 -2.11 -2.51
N ASP A 81 -12.03 -2.06 -1.96
CA ASP A 81 -11.68 -2.58 -0.64
C ASP A 81 -11.52 -1.43 0.35
N THR A 82 -11.67 -1.74 1.63
CA THR A 82 -11.44 -0.80 2.72
C THR A 82 -10.24 -1.28 3.48
N LEU A 83 -9.15 -0.53 3.39
CA LEU A 83 -7.93 -0.78 4.14
C LEU A 83 -7.96 0.01 5.44
N THR A 84 -7.59 -0.66 6.54
CA THR A 84 -7.39 -0.04 7.84
C THR A 84 -5.91 -0.12 8.20
N PHE A 85 -5.27 1.04 8.34
CA PHE A 85 -3.88 1.19 8.75
C PHE A 85 -3.83 1.42 10.25
N ASN A 86 -3.29 0.46 11.00
CA ASN A 86 -3.10 0.61 12.43
C ASN A 86 -1.81 1.37 12.71
N LEU A 87 -1.91 2.45 13.48
CA LEU A 87 -0.79 3.30 13.84
C LEU A 87 -0.42 3.05 15.31
N SER A 88 0.87 3.11 15.62
CA SER A 88 1.35 2.82 16.99
C SER A 88 0.97 3.86 18.04
N GLN A 89 0.84 5.12 17.64
CA GLN A 89 0.63 6.27 18.55
C GLN A 89 -0.57 7.14 18.15
N HIS A 90 -1.33 6.72 17.14
CA HIS A 90 -2.44 7.47 16.56
C HIS A 90 -3.63 6.55 16.29
N ASP A 91 -4.79 7.16 16.07
CA ASP A 91 -5.98 6.42 15.65
C ASP A 91 -5.74 5.73 14.31
N ALA A 92 -6.37 4.57 14.13
CA ALA A 92 -6.30 3.84 12.87
C ALA A 92 -6.88 4.68 11.73
N VAL A 93 -6.20 4.67 10.59
CA VAL A 93 -6.64 5.39 9.38
C VAL A 93 -7.35 4.41 8.48
N ILE A 94 -8.56 4.76 8.04
CA ILE A 94 -9.36 3.95 7.13
C ILE A 94 -9.34 4.61 5.76
N ALA A 95 -8.89 3.89 4.75
CA ALA A 95 -8.83 4.37 3.37
C ALA A 95 -9.53 3.37 2.43
N PRO A 96 -10.50 3.83 1.60
CA PRO A 96 -10.99 3.02 0.51
C PRO A 96 -9.92 2.93 -0.58
N VAL A 97 -9.70 1.74 -1.13
CA VAL A 97 -8.83 1.50 -2.28
C VAL A 97 -9.62 0.80 -3.38
N GLU A 98 -9.48 1.29 -4.59
CA GLU A 98 -10.10 0.65 -5.77
C GLU A 98 -9.08 -0.22 -6.48
N PHE A 99 -9.47 -1.46 -6.79
CA PHE A 99 -8.65 -2.36 -7.58
C PHE A 99 -8.80 -2.07 -9.06
N PHE A 100 -7.68 -1.77 -9.69
CA PHE A 100 -7.58 -1.68 -11.15
C PHE A 100 -7.12 -3.03 -11.72
N ALA A 101 -7.63 -3.37 -12.91
CA ALA A 101 -7.13 -4.54 -13.64
C ALA A 101 -5.62 -4.35 -13.93
N ARG A 102 -4.86 -5.44 -13.83
CA ARG A 102 -3.41 -5.49 -14.12
C ARG A 102 -3.03 -5.10 -15.56
N ASN A 103 -4.03 -4.94 -16.44
CA ASN A 103 -3.89 -4.48 -17.82
C ASN A 103 -4.30 -2.99 -18.00
N ALA A 104 -4.58 -2.27 -16.93
CA ALA A 104 -4.72 -0.82 -17.02
C ALA A 104 -3.32 -0.25 -17.32
N PRO A 105 -3.11 0.49 -18.42
CA PRO A 105 -1.93 1.33 -18.52
C PRO A 105 -1.86 2.23 -17.28
N PRO A 106 -0.65 2.58 -16.80
CA PRO A 106 -0.51 3.49 -15.66
C PRO A 106 -1.35 4.75 -15.92
N PRO A 107 -1.97 5.36 -14.89
CA PRO A 107 -2.65 6.63 -15.08
C PRO A 107 -1.66 7.59 -15.73
N MET A 108 -1.92 7.93 -16.99
CA MET A 108 -1.16 8.93 -17.71
C MET A 108 -1.30 10.22 -16.90
N HIS A 109 -0.21 10.66 -16.27
CA HIS A 109 -0.15 12.05 -15.84
C HIS A 109 -0.31 12.90 -17.10
N GLU A 110 -1.28 13.79 -17.02
CA GLU A 110 -1.66 14.76 -18.02
C GLU A 110 -0.47 15.70 -18.28
N ASP A 111 0.27 15.49 -19.37
CA ASP A 111 1.13 16.52 -19.95
C ASP A 111 0.22 17.55 -20.62
N ILE A 112 -0.18 18.52 -19.81
CA ILE A 112 -0.75 19.81 -20.19
C ILE A 112 0.22 20.49 -21.18
N HIS A 113 -0.22 20.77 -22.41
CA HIS A 113 0.21 21.89 -23.26
C HIS A 113 -0.92 22.29 -24.21
#